data_AF-A0A7M7N0M0-F1
#
_entry.id   AF-A0A7M7N0M0-F1
#
_cell.length_a   1.000
_cell.length_b   1.000
_cell.length_c   1.000
_cell.angle_alpha   90.00
_cell.angle_beta   90.00
_cell.angle_gamma   90.00
#
_symmetry.space_group_name_H-M   'P 1'
#
loop_
_entity.id
_entity.type
_entity.pdbx_description
1 polymer ?
#
loop_
_entity_poly.entity_id
_entity_poly.type
_entity_poly.pdbx_seq_one_letter_code
_entity_poly.pdbx_strand_id
1 'polypeptide(L)'
;MASTGPTVLSYNNCLLRRSDLALLEGPRWLNDQVIAFAFEYFEYDLFKDFSDDVSFIGPDIAQFIKLSQDAEVGMFLESLNLAFKQLVFLAINDNDSDTSVGGSHWSLLVCSRRDSTFRHYDSSGSFNEHAARQIAMKMQPHVGLEKAHVMFAQEQCTQQENCYDCGLFVICNAEHVCKHHFQGTPLTGAVTQASVTRKRGELKELILQLAAQDDVK
;
A
#
# COMPACT_ATOMS: atom_id res chain seq x y z
N MET A 1 -5.63 3.75 14.86
CA MET A 1 -5.92 3.15 16.19
C MET A 1 -4.77 2.23 16.55
N ALA A 2 -4.35 2.20 17.82
CA ALA A 2 -3.24 1.35 18.26
C ALA A 2 -3.61 -0.15 18.22
N SER A 3 -2.68 -0.99 17.76
CA SER A 3 -2.82 -2.45 17.76
C SER A 3 -2.74 -2.99 19.19
N THR A 4 -3.77 -3.72 19.63
CA THR A 4 -3.96 -4.20 21.02
C THR A 4 -4.66 -5.56 21.09
N GLY A 5 -4.51 -6.23 22.23
CA GLY A 5 -5.07 -7.55 22.49
C GLY A 5 -4.15 -8.71 22.08
N PRO A 6 -4.65 -9.96 22.14
CA PRO A 6 -3.86 -11.13 21.79
C PRO A 6 -3.47 -11.11 20.31
N THR A 7 -2.32 -11.70 20.01
CA THR A 7 -1.88 -11.97 18.64
C THR A 7 -2.91 -12.86 17.95
N VAL A 8 -3.24 -12.51 16.71
CA VAL A 8 -4.07 -13.31 15.80
C VAL A 8 -3.20 -13.97 14.74
N LEU A 9 -2.25 -13.23 14.17
CA LEU A 9 -1.37 -13.72 13.12
C LEU A 9 0.02 -13.08 13.27
N SER A 10 1.06 -13.90 13.10
CA SER A 10 2.45 -13.45 12.94
C SER A 10 2.91 -13.89 11.56
N TYR A 11 2.93 -12.97 10.60
CA TYR A 11 3.20 -13.27 9.20
C TYR A 11 4.34 -12.39 8.71
N ASN A 12 5.49 -12.99 8.39
CA ASN A 12 6.74 -12.29 8.05
C ASN A 12 7.07 -11.17 9.07
N ASN A 13 7.08 -9.88 8.68
CA ASN A 13 7.34 -8.78 9.61
C ASN A 13 6.06 -8.16 10.17
N CYS A 14 4.89 -8.64 9.76
CA CYS A 14 3.60 -8.19 10.26
C CYS A 14 3.13 -9.00 11.46
N LEU A 15 2.74 -8.29 12.51
CA LEU A 15 2.04 -8.85 13.67
C LEU A 15 0.63 -8.24 13.73
N LEU A 16 -0.39 -9.07 13.50
CA LEU A 16 -1.78 -8.68 13.63
C LEU A 16 -2.34 -9.12 14.98
N ARG A 17 -2.99 -8.21 15.69
CA ARG A 17 -3.69 -8.46 16.94
C ARG A 17 -5.20 -8.45 16.74
N ARG A 18 -5.93 -8.86 17.78
CA ARG A 18 -7.39 -8.89 17.77
C ARG A 18 -8.02 -7.55 17.37
N SER A 19 -7.46 -6.43 17.82
CA SER A 19 -7.97 -5.10 17.41
C SER A 19 -7.84 -4.83 15.92
N ASP A 20 -6.78 -5.34 15.28
CA ASP A 20 -6.52 -5.13 13.85
C ASP A 20 -7.50 -5.94 13.01
N LEU A 21 -7.68 -7.23 13.35
CA LEU A 21 -8.69 -8.09 12.73
C LEU A 21 -10.10 -7.50 12.89
N ALA A 22 -10.40 -6.91 14.05
CA ALA A 22 -11.68 -6.26 14.28
C ALA A 22 -11.93 -5.14 13.26
N LEU A 23 -10.92 -4.39 12.78
CA LEU A 23 -11.15 -3.34 11.77
C LEU A 23 -11.85 -3.87 10.51
N LEU A 24 -11.73 -5.16 10.20
CA LEU A 24 -12.37 -5.80 9.05
C LEU A 24 -13.84 -6.18 9.25
N GLU A 25 -14.43 -5.92 10.42
CA GLU A 25 -15.87 -6.19 10.63
C GLU A 25 -16.77 -4.98 10.31
N GLY A 26 -16.17 -3.87 9.86
CA GLY A 26 -16.88 -2.70 9.35
C GLY A 26 -17.77 -1.97 10.37
N PRO A 27 -18.26 -0.76 10.04
CA PRO A 27 -17.66 0.22 9.12
C PRO A 27 -16.49 0.93 9.81
N ARG A 28 -15.28 0.34 9.75
CA ARG A 28 -14.09 0.83 10.47
C ARG A 28 -12.95 1.13 9.49
N TRP A 29 -12.19 2.17 9.79
CA TRP A 29 -10.94 2.51 9.08
C TRP A 29 -9.92 1.41 9.29
N LEU A 30 -9.18 1.07 8.23
CA LEU A 30 -8.00 0.24 8.37
C LEU A 30 -6.86 1.07 8.99
N ASN A 31 -6.06 0.41 9.81
CA ASN A 31 -4.79 0.96 10.26
C ASN A 31 -3.64 0.50 9.34
N ASP A 32 -2.47 1.01 9.65
CA ASP A 32 -1.19 0.62 9.07
C ASP A 32 -0.97 -0.90 9.08
N GLN A 33 -1.19 -1.58 10.21
CA GLN A 33 -0.93 -3.02 10.34
C GLN A 33 -1.68 -3.87 9.32
N VAL A 34 -2.96 -3.58 9.05
CA VAL A 34 -3.77 -4.35 8.09
C VAL A 34 -3.31 -4.10 6.65
N ILE A 35 -2.91 -2.87 6.32
CA ILE A 35 -2.40 -2.52 4.99
C ILE A 35 -1.00 -3.12 4.78
N ALA A 36 -0.12 -3.04 5.78
CA ALA A 36 1.20 -3.66 5.78
C ALA A 36 1.10 -5.18 5.55
N PHE A 37 0.21 -5.86 6.28
CA PHE A 37 -0.05 -7.29 6.08
C PHE A 37 -0.47 -7.60 4.63
N ALA A 38 -1.39 -6.82 4.06
CA ALA A 38 -1.84 -7.05 2.69
C ALA A 38 -0.69 -6.88 1.69
N PHE A 39 0.18 -5.89 1.88
CA PHE A 39 1.35 -5.65 1.03
C PHE A 39 2.40 -6.76 1.17
N GLU A 40 2.67 -7.24 2.39
CA GLU A 40 3.55 -8.40 2.58
C GLU A 40 2.97 -9.66 1.94
N TYR A 41 1.67 -9.92 2.10
CA TYR A 41 1.01 -11.04 1.43
C TYR A 41 1.10 -10.93 -0.10
N PHE A 42 1.03 -9.70 -0.64
CA PHE A 42 1.23 -9.47 -2.07
C PHE A 42 2.65 -9.82 -2.51
N GLU A 43 3.65 -9.40 -1.76
CA GLU A 43 5.06 -9.61 -2.09
C GLU A 43 5.50 -11.08 -1.97
N TYR A 44 5.10 -11.75 -0.89
CA TYR A 44 5.61 -13.08 -0.55
C TYR A 44 4.75 -14.25 -1.01
N ASP A 45 3.45 -14.04 -1.26
CA ASP A 45 2.54 -15.10 -1.68
C ASP A 45 1.85 -14.81 -3.01
N LEU A 46 1.09 -13.71 -3.12
CA LEU A 46 0.23 -13.48 -4.30
C LEU A 46 1.01 -13.18 -5.58
N PHE A 47 2.11 -12.44 -5.48
CA PHE A 47 2.98 -12.05 -6.60
C PHE A 47 4.42 -12.51 -6.41
N LYS A 48 4.63 -13.58 -5.65
CA LYS A 48 5.97 -14.13 -5.36
C LYS A 48 6.82 -14.42 -6.60
N ASP A 49 6.16 -14.84 -7.69
CA ASP A 49 6.81 -15.14 -8.97
C ASP A 49 7.35 -13.88 -9.67
N PHE A 50 6.94 -12.68 -9.22
CA PHE A 50 7.38 -11.38 -9.70
C PHE A 50 8.17 -10.59 -8.64
N SER A 51 8.60 -11.23 -7.55
CA SER A 51 9.28 -10.59 -6.42
C SER A 51 10.57 -9.83 -6.82
N ASP A 52 11.23 -10.23 -7.91
CA ASP A 52 12.36 -9.49 -8.46
C ASP A 52 11.96 -8.18 -9.17
N ASP A 53 10.73 -8.11 -9.70
CA ASP A 53 10.23 -7.00 -10.52
C ASP A 53 9.27 -6.05 -9.78
N VAL A 54 8.70 -6.46 -8.64
CA VAL A 54 7.76 -5.64 -7.84
C VAL A 54 8.26 -5.43 -6.42
N SER A 55 7.88 -4.31 -5.81
CA SER A 55 8.06 -4.07 -4.37
C SER A 55 6.85 -3.35 -3.78
N PHE A 56 6.41 -3.78 -2.61
CA PHE A 56 5.28 -3.20 -1.89
C PHE A 56 5.76 -2.54 -0.59
N ILE A 57 5.89 -1.22 -0.62
CA ILE A 57 6.34 -0.41 0.51
C ILE A 57 5.15 -0.13 1.44
N GLY A 58 5.24 -0.69 2.65
CA GLY A 58 4.22 -0.54 3.68
C GLY A 58 4.05 0.90 4.20
N PRO A 59 2.97 1.16 4.96
CA PRO A 59 2.65 2.48 5.50
C PRO A 59 3.76 3.10 6.36
N ASP A 60 4.45 2.29 7.16
CA ASP A 60 5.53 2.69 8.05
C ASP A 60 6.75 3.22 7.28
N ILE A 61 7.17 2.50 6.24
CA ILE A 61 8.27 2.91 5.38
C ILE A 61 7.87 4.13 4.54
N ALA A 62 6.64 4.17 4.01
CA ALA A 62 6.13 5.33 3.28
C ALA A 62 6.11 6.60 4.16
N GLN A 63 5.72 6.47 5.42
CA GLN A 63 5.75 7.55 6.41
C GLN A 63 7.19 7.98 6.73
N PHE A 64 8.11 7.01 6.91
CA PHE A 64 9.54 7.29 7.08
C PHE A 64 10.10 8.10 5.90
N ILE A 65 9.79 7.70 4.66
CA ILE A 65 10.20 8.45 3.46
C ILE A 65 9.63 9.87 3.51
N LYS A 66 8.34 10.03 3.84
CA LYS A 66 7.69 11.34 3.88
C LYS A 66 8.36 12.30 4.87
N LEU A 67 8.61 11.85 6.10
CA LEU A 67 9.00 12.72 7.20
C LEU A 67 10.53 12.87 7.40
N SER A 68 11.33 11.90 6.98
CA SER A 68 12.79 11.89 7.24
C SER A 68 13.57 12.78 6.28
N GLN A 69 14.84 13.06 6.58
CA GLN A 69 15.70 13.86 5.68
C GLN A 69 16.16 13.05 4.48
N ASP A 70 16.41 13.70 3.33
CA ASP A 70 16.79 13.03 2.08
C ASP A 70 18.02 12.11 2.22
N ALA A 71 19.00 12.50 3.04
CA ALA A 71 20.19 11.67 3.28
C ALA A 71 19.85 10.35 4.01
N GLU A 72 18.94 10.38 4.99
CA GLU A 72 18.49 9.20 5.73
C GLU A 72 17.64 8.29 4.86
N VAL A 73 16.74 8.89 4.08
CA VAL A 73 15.91 8.19 3.09
C VAL A 73 16.80 7.49 2.07
N GLY A 74 17.83 8.17 1.56
CA GLY A 74 18.73 7.59 0.56
C GLY A 74 19.46 6.35 1.04
N MET A 75 20.06 6.39 2.24
CA MET A 75 20.74 5.22 2.82
C MET A 75 19.79 4.03 3.02
N PHE A 76 18.54 4.29 3.42
CA PHE A 76 17.54 3.24 3.61
C PHE A 76 17.08 2.64 2.27
N LEU A 77 16.72 3.49 1.29
CA LEU A 77 16.20 3.05 0.00
C LEU A 77 17.22 2.31 -0.86
N GLU A 78 18.52 2.61 -0.72
CA GLU A 78 19.59 1.86 -1.37
C GLU A 78 19.56 0.37 -1.02
N SER A 79 19.16 0.02 0.20
CA SER A 79 19.05 -1.37 0.64
C SER A 79 17.90 -2.15 -0.04
N LEU A 80 16.89 -1.44 -0.56
CA LEU A 80 15.69 -2.03 -1.16
C LEU A 80 15.84 -2.35 -2.65
N ASN A 81 16.95 -1.97 -3.29
CA ASN A 81 17.24 -2.24 -4.71
C ASN A 81 16.09 -1.81 -5.68
N LEU A 82 15.41 -0.71 -5.35
CA LEU A 82 14.23 -0.25 -6.09
C LEU A 82 14.51 0.13 -7.55
N ALA A 83 15.75 0.47 -7.88
CA ALA A 83 16.17 0.80 -9.24
C ALA A 83 16.00 -0.35 -10.24
N PHE A 84 15.88 -1.60 -9.75
CA PHE A 84 15.68 -2.77 -10.59
C PHE A 84 14.21 -3.16 -10.75
N LYS A 85 13.32 -2.60 -9.92
CA LYS A 85 11.88 -2.92 -9.95
C LYS A 85 11.19 -2.27 -11.15
N GLN A 86 10.25 -2.99 -11.74
CA GLN A 86 9.32 -2.48 -12.76
C GLN A 86 8.19 -1.67 -12.13
N LEU A 87 7.73 -2.11 -10.96
CA LEU A 87 6.67 -1.46 -10.18
C LEU A 87 7.07 -1.33 -8.71
N VAL A 88 6.83 -0.15 -8.14
CA VAL A 88 6.96 0.10 -6.69
C VAL A 88 5.67 0.73 -6.19
N PHE A 89 5.05 0.08 -5.20
CA PHE A 89 3.80 0.52 -4.58
C PHE A 89 4.07 1.13 -3.22
N LEU A 90 3.40 2.22 -2.86
CA LEU A 90 3.52 2.87 -1.56
C LEU A 90 2.14 3.25 -1.02
N ALA A 91 1.85 2.84 0.23
CA ALA A 91 0.64 3.26 0.93
C ALA A 91 0.84 4.63 1.61
N ILE A 92 0.12 5.65 1.15
CA ILE A 92 0.30 7.04 1.56
C ILE A 92 -0.74 7.45 2.61
N ASN A 93 -0.28 8.15 3.64
CA ASN A 93 -1.12 8.74 4.69
C ASN A 93 -0.96 10.27 4.76
N ASP A 94 -2.01 10.98 5.16
CA ASP A 94 -2.05 12.43 5.37
C ASP A 94 -1.45 12.89 6.72
N ASN A 95 -1.05 11.99 7.62
CA ASN A 95 -0.47 12.38 8.90
C ASN A 95 0.89 13.08 8.72
N ASP A 96 0.98 14.39 8.96
CA ASP A 96 2.22 15.16 8.79
C ASP A 96 3.05 15.28 10.09
N SER A 97 2.70 14.51 11.11
CA SER A 97 3.40 14.49 12.39
C SER A 97 4.29 13.26 12.54
N ASP A 98 5.51 13.48 13.05
CA ASP A 98 6.47 12.45 13.47
C ASP A 98 6.27 12.01 14.93
N THR A 99 5.52 12.78 15.71
CA THR A 99 5.38 12.63 17.16
C THR A 99 3.97 12.24 17.60
N SER A 100 2.97 12.43 16.73
CA SER A 100 1.58 12.05 17.03
C SER A 100 1.08 10.97 16.08
N VAL A 101 0.46 9.94 16.66
CA VAL A 101 -0.30 8.95 15.91
C VAL A 101 -1.55 9.61 15.34
N GLY A 102 -1.74 9.52 14.03
CA GLY A 102 -2.81 10.22 13.34
C GLY A 102 -3.04 9.75 11.91
N GLY A 103 -3.59 10.63 11.10
CA GLY A 103 -4.02 10.34 9.74
C GLY A 103 -5.52 10.14 9.65
N SER A 104 -6.12 10.73 8.62
CA SER A 104 -7.54 10.64 8.30
C SER A 104 -7.81 9.96 6.96
N HIS A 105 -6.79 9.79 6.10
CA HIS A 105 -7.00 9.27 4.76
C HIS A 105 -5.82 8.46 4.21
N TRP A 106 -6.16 7.39 3.49
CA TRP A 106 -5.20 6.54 2.80
C TRP A 106 -5.34 6.70 1.28
N SER A 107 -4.22 6.74 0.58
CA SER A 107 -4.16 6.69 -0.88
C SER A 107 -2.97 5.84 -1.33
N LEU A 108 -2.89 5.54 -2.63
CA LEU A 108 -1.85 4.68 -3.20
C LEU A 108 -0.99 5.47 -4.19
N LEU A 109 0.32 5.37 -4.05
CA LEU A 109 1.28 5.83 -5.05
C LEU A 109 1.93 4.64 -5.73
N VAL A 110 1.99 4.65 -7.06
CA VAL A 110 2.63 3.60 -7.87
C VAL A 110 3.68 4.21 -8.76
N CYS A 111 4.94 3.81 -8.60
CA CYS A 111 6.00 4.12 -9.55
C CYS A 111 6.05 3.04 -10.63
N SER A 112 5.87 3.43 -11.89
CA SER A 112 6.02 2.56 -13.05
C SER A 112 7.27 2.95 -13.84
N ARG A 113 8.19 1.99 -13.97
CA ARG A 113 9.43 2.17 -14.73
C ARG A 113 9.21 2.19 -16.23
N ARG A 114 8.19 1.45 -16.71
CA ARG A 114 7.85 1.31 -18.14
C ARG A 114 7.63 2.65 -18.85
N ASP A 115 7.03 3.59 -18.15
CA ASP A 115 6.63 4.91 -18.65
C ASP A 115 7.14 6.06 -17.77
N SER A 116 8.09 5.77 -16.87
CA SER A 116 8.71 6.74 -15.95
C SER A 116 7.69 7.62 -15.22
N THR A 117 6.60 7.02 -14.74
CA THR A 117 5.47 7.77 -14.16
C THR A 117 5.18 7.33 -12.72
N PHE A 118 5.04 8.30 -11.83
CA PHE A 118 4.38 8.14 -10.53
C PHE A 118 2.88 8.37 -10.70
N ARG A 119 2.08 7.35 -10.44
CA ARG A 119 0.61 7.34 -10.57
C ARG A 119 -0.01 7.34 -9.19
N HIS A 120 -0.79 8.36 -8.86
CA HIS A 120 -1.45 8.51 -7.56
C HIS A 120 -2.94 8.15 -7.69
N TYR A 121 -3.36 7.12 -6.95
CA TYR A 121 -4.73 6.64 -6.87
C TYR A 121 -5.31 7.07 -5.53
N ASP A 122 -6.36 7.90 -5.58
CA ASP A 122 -6.99 8.45 -4.40
C ASP A 122 -8.52 8.31 -4.52
N SER A 123 -9.11 7.53 -3.61
CA SER A 123 -10.55 7.28 -3.57
C SER A 123 -11.34 8.49 -3.03
N SER A 124 -10.66 9.55 -2.57
CA SER A 124 -11.26 10.82 -2.13
C SER A 124 -10.67 12.00 -2.92
N GLY A 125 -10.84 11.94 -4.24
CA GLY A 125 -10.44 12.97 -5.19
C GLY A 125 -8.93 13.06 -5.33
N SER A 126 -8.34 14.03 -4.64
CA SER A 126 -6.89 14.29 -4.66
C SER A 126 -6.43 14.74 -3.28
N PHE A 127 -7.09 14.25 -2.23
CA PHE A 127 -6.86 14.64 -0.84
C PHE A 127 -5.40 14.47 -0.43
N ASN A 128 -4.77 13.35 -0.81
CA ASN A 128 -3.37 13.04 -0.48
C ASN A 128 -2.36 13.48 -1.55
N GLU A 129 -2.75 14.31 -2.52
CA GLU A 129 -1.85 14.67 -3.64
C GLU A 129 -0.54 15.32 -3.15
N HIS A 130 -0.61 16.20 -2.14
CA HIS A 130 0.58 16.84 -1.60
C HIS A 130 1.57 15.82 -1.01
N ALA A 131 1.09 14.93 -0.14
CA ALA A 131 1.89 13.87 0.46
C ALA A 131 2.46 12.91 -0.60
N ALA A 132 1.65 12.54 -1.60
CA ALA A 132 2.08 11.69 -2.70
C ALA A 132 3.18 12.34 -3.55
N ARG A 133 3.09 13.64 -3.84
CA ARG A 133 4.13 14.38 -4.57
C ARG A 133 5.41 14.50 -3.76
N GLN A 134 5.32 14.78 -2.46
CA GLN A 134 6.49 14.84 -1.57
C GLN A 134 7.26 13.52 -1.55
N ILE A 135 6.55 12.40 -1.43
CA ILE A 135 7.15 11.07 -1.46
C ILE A 135 7.72 10.77 -2.85
N ALA A 136 7.00 11.09 -3.93
CA ALA A 136 7.50 10.89 -5.29
C ALA A 136 8.82 11.63 -5.55
N MET A 137 8.95 12.88 -5.09
CA MET A 137 10.20 13.65 -5.20
C MET A 137 11.37 12.98 -4.49
N LYS A 138 11.14 12.45 -3.29
CA LYS A 138 12.15 11.72 -2.51
C LYS A 138 12.50 10.36 -3.09
N MET A 139 11.52 9.67 -3.68
CA MET A 139 11.71 8.36 -4.31
C MET A 139 12.43 8.45 -5.66
N GLN A 140 12.20 9.53 -6.40
CA GLN A 140 12.69 9.71 -7.79
C GLN A 140 14.17 9.34 -7.98
N PRO A 141 15.13 9.73 -7.12
CA PRO A 141 16.54 9.39 -7.29
C PRO A 141 16.86 7.90 -7.11
N HIS A 142 15.96 7.12 -6.48
CA HIS A 142 16.22 5.75 -6.02
C HIS A 142 15.49 4.67 -6.83
N VAL A 143 14.58 5.06 -7.72
CA VAL A 143 13.74 4.14 -8.51
C VAL A 143 14.26 3.89 -9.94
N GLY A 144 15.51 4.27 -10.23
CA GLY A 144 16.16 3.97 -11.51
C GLY A 144 15.54 4.67 -12.73
N LEU A 145 14.81 5.77 -12.52
CA LEU A 145 14.23 6.59 -13.58
C LEU A 145 15.19 7.69 -14.03
N GLU A 146 15.20 8.00 -15.32
CA GLU A 146 15.95 9.15 -15.83
C GLU A 146 15.30 10.47 -15.39
N LYS A 147 16.05 11.30 -14.66
CA LYS A 147 15.52 12.53 -14.03
C LYS A 147 14.78 13.48 -14.97
N ALA A 148 15.16 13.53 -16.25
CA ALA A 148 14.57 14.43 -17.23
C ALA A 148 13.15 14.04 -17.70
N HIS A 149 12.69 12.81 -17.40
CA HIS A 149 11.48 12.23 -17.99
C HIS A 149 10.48 11.71 -16.94
N VAL A 150 10.63 12.07 -15.67
CA VAL A 150 9.74 11.58 -14.60
C VAL A 150 8.45 12.38 -14.58
N MET A 151 7.33 11.68 -14.75
CA MET A 151 5.98 12.26 -14.74
C MET A 151 5.27 11.94 -13.43
N PHE A 152 4.32 12.79 -13.05
CA PHE A 152 3.36 12.53 -11.97
C PHE A 152 1.95 12.65 -12.53
N ALA A 153 1.14 11.60 -12.36
CA ALA A 153 -0.23 11.53 -12.83
C ALA A 153 -1.19 11.27 -11.67
N GLN A 154 -2.25 12.07 -11.58
CA GLN A 154 -3.40 11.77 -10.74
C GLN A 154 -4.32 10.83 -11.52
N GLU A 155 -4.50 9.62 -11.03
CA GLU A 155 -5.31 8.61 -11.71
C GLU A 155 -6.79 8.82 -11.47
N GLN A 156 -7.57 8.60 -12.54
CA GLN A 156 -9.02 8.56 -12.45
C GLN A 156 -9.44 7.17 -11.93
N CYS A 157 -9.45 7.00 -10.62
CA CYS A 157 -9.91 5.78 -9.97
C CYS A 157 -11.32 5.94 -9.38
N THR A 158 -11.96 4.81 -9.06
CA THR A 158 -13.27 4.82 -8.41
C THR A 158 -13.21 5.58 -7.09
N GLN A 159 -14.16 6.49 -6.92
CA GLN A 159 -14.32 7.29 -5.72
C GLN A 159 -15.13 6.50 -4.69
N GLN A 160 -14.71 6.54 -3.43
CA GLN A 160 -15.42 5.84 -2.36
C GLN A 160 -16.79 6.48 -2.12
N GLU A 161 -17.80 5.65 -1.85
CA GLU A 161 -19.17 6.09 -1.55
C GLU A 161 -19.40 6.30 -0.05
N ASN A 162 -18.42 5.93 0.79
CA ASN A 162 -18.46 6.06 2.24
C ASN A 162 -17.21 6.76 2.79
N CYS A 163 -17.06 6.86 4.10
CA CYS A 163 -15.93 7.55 4.74
C CYS A 163 -14.86 6.62 5.31
N TYR A 164 -14.89 5.30 5.06
CA TYR A 164 -14.09 4.33 5.82
C TYR A 164 -13.35 3.26 5.01
N ASP A 165 -13.55 3.21 3.69
CA ASP A 165 -12.95 2.21 2.82
C ASP A 165 -11.66 2.66 2.12
N CYS A 166 -11.14 3.87 2.36
CA CYS A 166 -9.92 4.38 1.71
C CYS A 166 -8.75 3.39 1.77
N GLY A 167 -8.49 2.78 2.93
CA GLY A 167 -7.45 1.76 3.08
C GLY A 167 -7.70 0.48 2.27
N LEU A 168 -8.96 0.09 2.05
CA LEU A 168 -9.29 -1.03 1.17
C LEU A 168 -9.14 -0.65 -0.30
N PHE A 169 -9.45 0.60 -0.69
CA PHE A 169 -9.16 1.09 -2.03
C PHE A 169 -7.66 1.05 -2.33
N VAL A 170 -6.79 1.37 -1.37
CA VAL A 170 -5.33 1.19 -1.51
C VAL A 170 -4.97 -0.26 -1.84
N ILE A 171 -5.48 -1.22 -1.04
CA ILE A 171 -5.22 -2.65 -1.21
C ILE A 171 -5.74 -3.16 -2.56
N CYS A 172 -6.99 -2.83 -2.92
CA CYS A 172 -7.61 -3.27 -4.17
C CYS A 172 -6.93 -2.67 -5.40
N ASN A 173 -6.59 -1.38 -5.38
CA ASN A 173 -5.88 -0.75 -6.50
C ASN A 173 -4.47 -1.33 -6.66
N ALA A 174 -3.73 -1.57 -5.57
CA ALA A 174 -2.40 -2.17 -5.63
C ALA A 174 -2.44 -3.57 -6.25
N GLU A 175 -3.34 -4.43 -5.76
CA GLU A 175 -3.55 -5.78 -6.31
C GLU A 175 -3.89 -5.71 -7.80
N HIS A 176 -4.83 -4.84 -8.18
CA HIS A 176 -5.33 -4.76 -9.55
C HIS A 176 -4.29 -4.21 -10.53
N VAL A 177 -3.55 -3.17 -10.16
CA VAL A 177 -2.47 -2.61 -10.99
C VAL A 177 -1.36 -3.63 -11.18
N CYS A 178 -1.01 -4.39 -10.14
CA CYS A 178 0.00 -5.45 -10.24
C CYS A 178 -0.47 -6.57 -11.19
N LYS A 179 -1.71 -7.06 -11.03
CA LYS A 179 -2.30 -8.05 -11.96
C LYS A 179 -2.37 -7.52 -13.40
N HIS A 180 -2.73 -6.26 -13.60
CA HIS A 180 -2.75 -5.67 -14.94
C HIS A 180 -1.37 -5.73 -15.60
N HIS A 181 -0.34 -5.33 -14.87
CA HIS A 181 1.03 -5.25 -15.39
C HIS A 181 1.59 -6.62 -15.76
N PHE A 182 1.46 -7.61 -14.87
CA PHE A 182 2.12 -8.91 -15.04
C PHE A 182 1.24 -9.99 -15.66
N GLN A 183 -0.08 -9.88 -15.54
CA GLN A 183 -1.04 -10.90 -15.96
C GLN A 183 -2.01 -10.40 -17.05
N GLY A 184 -1.93 -9.12 -17.42
CA GLY A 184 -2.72 -8.54 -18.51
C GLY A 184 -4.21 -8.32 -18.19
N THR A 185 -4.61 -8.33 -16.92
CA THR A 185 -6.01 -8.09 -16.53
C THR A 185 -6.44 -6.65 -16.90
N PRO A 186 -7.63 -6.39 -17.46
CA PRO A 186 -8.03 -5.03 -17.84
C PRO A 186 -8.07 -4.04 -16.66
N LEU A 187 -7.52 -2.83 -16.81
CA LEU A 187 -7.52 -1.81 -15.74
C LEU A 187 -8.93 -1.33 -15.37
N THR A 188 -9.84 -1.27 -16.33
CA THR A 188 -11.14 -0.63 -16.17
C THR A 188 -12.16 -1.54 -15.48
N GLY A 189 -12.86 -0.99 -14.48
CA GLY A 189 -14.08 -1.59 -13.91
C GLY A 189 -13.87 -2.70 -12.89
N ALA A 190 -12.63 -3.04 -12.52
CA ALA A 190 -12.36 -4.10 -11.55
C ALA A 190 -12.45 -3.63 -10.09
N VAL A 191 -11.90 -2.44 -9.79
CA VAL A 191 -12.00 -1.81 -8.47
C VAL A 191 -13.26 -0.96 -8.46
N THR A 192 -14.26 -1.40 -7.69
CA THR A 192 -15.56 -0.75 -7.52
C THR A 192 -15.87 -0.70 -6.03
N GLN A 193 -16.81 0.14 -5.60
CA GLN A 193 -17.25 0.13 -4.20
C GLN A 193 -17.71 -1.27 -3.76
N ALA A 194 -18.43 -2.00 -4.61
CA ALA A 194 -18.90 -3.35 -4.31
C ALA A 194 -17.75 -4.38 -4.19
N SER A 195 -16.71 -4.31 -5.03
CA SER A 195 -15.56 -5.21 -4.91
C SER A 195 -14.70 -4.86 -3.70
N VAL A 196 -14.54 -3.58 -3.38
CA VAL A 196 -13.85 -3.10 -2.18
C VAL A 196 -14.56 -3.56 -0.90
N THR A 197 -15.89 -3.43 -0.82
CA THR A 197 -16.67 -3.91 0.33
C THR A 197 -16.51 -5.41 0.53
N ARG A 198 -16.51 -6.19 -0.56
CA ARG A 198 -16.29 -7.64 -0.50
C ARG A 198 -14.86 -7.99 -0.06
N LYS A 199 -13.86 -7.25 -0.53
CA LYS A 199 -12.45 -7.46 -0.17
C LYS A 199 -12.22 -7.42 1.34
N ARG A 200 -13.02 -6.63 2.07
CA ARG A 200 -12.98 -6.58 3.54
C ARG A 200 -13.19 -7.97 4.18
N GLY A 201 -14.19 -8.72 3.71
CA GLY A 201 -14.47 -10.07 4.17
C GLY A 201 -13.39 -11.06 3.72
N GLU A 202 -12.98 -10.99 2.44
CA GLU A 202 -11.93 -11.83 1.88
C GLU A 202 -10.60 -11.69 2.65
N LEU A 203 -10.23 -10.46 3.04
CA LEU A 203 -9.02 -10.20 3.82
C LEU A 203 -9.13 -10.77 5.24
N LYS A 204 -10.30 -10.68 5.87
CA LYS A 204 -10.55 -11.26 7.19
C LYS A 204 -10.42 -12.78 7.15
N GLU A 205 -11.04 -13.41 6.15
CA GLU A 205 -10.99 -14.86 5.95
C GLU A 205 -9.56 -15.33 5.69
N LEU A 206 -8.80 -14.60 4.86
CA LEU A 206 -7.39 -14.91 4.60
C LEU A 206 -6.54 -14.88 5.88
N ILE A 207 -6.68 -13.84 6.71
CA ILE A 207 -5.93 -13.74 7.98
C ILE A 207 -6.25 -14.93 8.88
N LEU A 208 -7.52 -15.31 9.00
CA LEU A 208 -7.94 -16.44 9.83
C LEU A 208 -7.46 -17.79 9.27
N GLN A 209 -7.42 -17.94 7.95
CA GLN A 209 -6.91 -19.14 7.30
C GLN A 209 -5.40 -19.30 7.54
N LEU A 210 -4.62 -18.23 7.39
CA LEU A 210 -3.17 -18.25 7.66
C LEU A 210 -2.89 -18.51 9.14
N ALA A 211 -3.63 -17.89 10.06
CA ALA A 211 -3.49 -18.11 11.49
C ALA A 211 -3.72 -19.59 11.87
N ALA A 212 -4.74 -20.22 11.28
CA ALA A 212 -5.03 -21.63 11.50
C ALA A 212 -3.95 -22.58 10.94
N GLN A 213 -3.17 -22.14 9.94
CA GLN A 213 -2.05 -22.92 9.41
C GLN A 213 -0.79 -22.82 10.27
N ASP A 214 -0.57 -21.67 10.93
CA ASP A 214 0.55 -21.47 11.83
C ASP A 214 0.39 -22.23 13.15
N ASP A 215 -0.85 -22.38 13.67
CA ASP A 215 -1.13 -23.18 14.87
C ASP A 215 -0.85 -24.69 14.71
N VAL A 216 -0.64 -25.16 13.47
CA VAL A 216 -0.38 -26.58 13.15
C VAL A 216 1.11 -26.89 13.00
N LYS A 217 1.98 -25.87 12.97
CA LYS A 217 3.45 -26.02 12.90
C LYS A 217 4.09 -26.07 14.28
#